data_AF-A0A4Q5R5L5-F1
#
_entry.id   AF-A0A4Q5R5L5-F1
#
_cell.length_a   1.000
_cell.length_b   1.000
_cell.length_c   1.000
_cell.angle_alpha   90.00
_cell.angle_beta   90.00
_cell.angle_gamma   90.00
#
_symmetry.space_group_name_H-M   'P 1'
#
loop_
_entity.id
_entity.type
_entity.pdbx_description
1 polymer ?
#
loop_
_entity_poly.entity_id
_entity_poly.type
_entity_poly.pdbx_seq_one_letter_code
_entity_poly.pdbx_strand_id
1 'polypeptide(L)'
;VVGWLSDYATTMAHRFGDRVAHWMVLNEPMVFVGAGHLLGVHAPGRRHLGAFGAAAHHATLAQAEGGRALRAALPATAQIGTTFSCSYLTPHRPESARDLAATRRADAVLNRFFVEPTLGLGYPTEDMPALRWLLARYQQPGDEARLKFDFDFWGVQNYTREVVRFSPWLPPQWARLVPARQRGVPCTDMDWEVYPESIYHMLKQFAAYEGAPPLVITESGAAFPDTYQAGRVPDHARRAYLEAAIGQVLRAKREGVDVRGFLAWSLTDNFEWAAGYGPRFGLIHIDYDTQQRTLKDSGRWYQQFLTGHP
;
A
#
# COMPACT_ATOMS: atom_id res chain seq x y z
N VAL A 1 16.53 2.92 15.62
CA VAL A 1 15.83 2.83 14.32
C VAL A 1 15.39 4.19 13.79
N VAL A 2 14.65 5.01 14.55
CA VAL A 2 14.17 6.34 14.08
C VAL A 2 15.34 7.23 13.64
N GLY A 3 16.34 7.45 14.52
CA GLY A 3 17.53 8.23 14.17
C GLY A 3 18.31 7.66 12.98
N TRP A 4 18.45 6.33 12.89
CA TRP A 4 19.13 5.68 11.77
C TRP A 4 18.45 5.95 10.43
N LEU A 5 17.10 5.96 10.39
CA LEU A 5 16.38 6.32 9.17
C LEU A 5 16.59 7.80 8.84
N SER A 6 16.56 8.70 9.82
CA SER A 6 16.82 10.13 9.61
C SER A 6 18.22 10.36 9.05
N ASP A 7 19.25 9.72 9.61
CA ASP A 7 20.64 9.81 9.12
C ASP A 7 20.76 9.30 7.67
N TYR A 8 20.10 8.18 7.37
CA TYR A 8 20.03 7.65 6.01
C TYR A 8 19.33 8.62 5.04
N ALA A 9 18.18 9.16 5.43
CA ALA A 9 17.40 10.09 4.63
C ALA A 9 18.20 11.36 4.32
N THR A 10 18.86 11.95 5.32
CA THR A 10 19.75 13.11 5.14
C THR A 10 20.92 12.78 4.20
N THR A 11 21.54 11.60 4.36
CA THR A 11 22.63 11.15 3.48
C THR A 11 22.17 11.04 2.02
N MET A 12 20.99 10.46 1.78
CA MET A 12 20.42 10.36 0.44
C MET A 12 20.05 11.73 -0.14
N ALA A 13 19.45 12.61 0.67
CA ALA A 13 19.10 13.97 0.27
C ALA A 13 20.34 14.77 -0.16
N HIS A 14 21.44 14.73 0.59
CA HIS A 14 22.68 15.39 0.19
C HIS A 14 23.28 14.82 -1.09
N ARG A 15 23.11 13.51 -1.34
CA ARG A 15 23.73 12.84 -2.50
C ARG A 15 22.94 13.02 -3.80
N PHE A 16 21.61 13.07 -3.72
CA PHE A 16 20.71 12.99 -4.86
C PHE A 16 19.67 14.12 -4.94
N GLY A 17 19.59 14.99 -3.92
CA GLY A 17 18.63 16.10 -3.87
C GLY A 17 18.80 17.15 -4.97
N ASP A 18 19.94 17.11 -5.67
CA ASP A 18 20.22 17.92 -6.85
C ASP A 18 19.46 17.44 -8.12
N ARG A 19 18.99 16.19 -8.13
CA ARG A 19 18.39 15.54 -9.31
C ARG A 19 17.05 14.87 -9.05
N VAL A 20 16.80 14.41 -7.82
CA VAL A 20 15.56 13.73 -7.45
C VAL A 20 14.57 14.76 -6.89
N ALA A 21 13.50 15.00 -7.63
CA ALA A 21 12.47 15.96 -7.27
C ALA A 21 11.38 15.38 -6.34
N HIS A 22 11.16 14.06 -6.37
CA HIS A 22 10.09 13.40 -5.61
C HIS A 22 10.67 12.31 -4.72
N TRP A 23 10.30 12.34 -3.44
CA TRP A 23 10.83 11.45 -2.41
C TRP A 23 9.68 10.75 -1.70
N MET A 24 9.81 9.44 -1.45
CA MET A 24 8.86 8.66 -0.66
C MET A 24 9.61 8.09 0.54
N VAL A 25 9.17 8.40 1.76
CA VAL A 25 9.92 8.05 2.98
C VAL A 25 9.88 6.55 3.25
N LEU A 26 8.69 5.95 3.25
CA LEU A 26 8.49 4.52 3.47
C LEU A 26 7.60 3.95 2.36
N ASN A 27 7.87 2.68 2.01
CA ASN A 27 6.97 1.86 1.22
C ASN A 27 6.19 0.91 2.14
N GLU A 28 4.86 0.94 2.08
CA GLU A 28 3.96 -0.01 2.75
C GLU A 28 4.28 -0.33 4.23
N PRO A 29 4.24 0.67 5.14
CA PRO A 29 4.56 0.43 6.55
C PRO A 29 3.73 -0.67 7.20
N MET A 30 2.45 -0.79 6.83
CA MET A 30 1.60 -1.88 7.33
C MET A 30 2.06 -3.26 6.85
N VAL A 31 2.58 -3.39 5.63
CA VAL A 31 3.02 -4.68 5.09
C VAL A 31 4.28 -5.14 5.80
N PHE A 32 5.35 -4.33 5.84
CA PHE A 32 6.59 -4.81 6.46
C PHE A 32 6.48 -4.95 7.99
N VAL A 33 5.63 -4.16 8.66
CA VAL A 33 5.40 -4.32 10.09
C VAL A 33 4.42 -5.46 10.39
N GLY A 34 3.26 -5.49 9.73
CA GLY A 34 2.25 -6.52 9.94
C GLY A 34 2.72 -7.90 9.48
N ALA A 35 3.15 -8.02 8.23
CA ALA A 35 3.62 -9.30 7.69
C ALA A 35 4.96 -9.73 8.32
N GLY A 36 5.85 -8.78 8.67
CA GLY A 36 7.18 -9.08 9.21
C GLY A 36 7.22 -9.36 10.72
N HIS A 37 6.38 -8.67 11.50
CA HIS A 37 6.43 -8.70 12.96
C HIS A 37 5.21 -9.33 13.66
N LEU A 38 4.07 -9.48 12.96
CA LEU A 38 2.87 -10.11 13.48
C LEU A 38 2.59 -11.48 12.86
N LEU A 39 2.58 -11.57 11.52
CA LEU A 39 2.21 -12.80 10.81
C LEU A 39 3.43 -13.71 10.51
N GLY A 40 4.63 -13.13 10.50
CA GLY A 40 5.88 -13.81 10.18
C GLY A 40 5.92 -14.37 8.76
N VAL A 41 5.27 -13.67 7.82
CA VAL A 41 5.25 -14.00 6.38
C VAL A 41 6.42 -13.31 5.68
N HIS A 42 6.71 -12.07 6.04
CA HIS A 42 7.86 -11.32 5.54
C HIS A 42 9.01 -11.33 6.55
N ALA A 43 10.20 -10.92 6.13
CA ALA A 43 11.31 -10.70 7.05
C ALA A 43 10.92 -9.65 8.13
N PRO A 44 11.34 -9.82 9.39
CA PRO A 44 12.23 -10.85 9.92
C PRO A 44 11.52 -12.15 10.37
N GLY A 45 10.26 -12.37 10.01
CA GLY A 45 9.55 -13.63 10.30
C GLY A 45 9.03 -13.76 11.74
N ARG A 46 8.87 -12.65 12.46
CA ARG A 46 8.39 -12.67 13.85
C ARG A 46 6.87 -12.82 13.91
N ARG A 47 6.41 -13.52 14.94
CA ARG A 47 4.99 -13.80 15.21
C ARG A 47 4.60 -13.36 16.62
N HIS A 48 4.75 -12.06 16.92
CA HIS A 48 4.57 -11.58 18.29
C HIS A 48 3.95 -10.18 18.34
N LEU A 49 2.82 -10.03 19.06
CA LEU A 49 2.09 -8.76 19.20
C LEU A 49 2.95 -7.62 19.74
N GLY A 50 3.81 -7.88 20.73
CA GLY A 50 4.72 -6.85 21.24
C GLY A 50 5.78 -6.43 20.21
N ALA A 51 6.24 -7.35 19.35
CA ALA A 51 7.20 -7.03 18.30
C ALA A 51 6.53 -6.18 17.21
N PHE A 52 5.26 -6.46 16.91
CA PHE A 52 4.42 -5.64 16.05
C PHE A 52 4.19 -4.25 16.66
N GLY A 53 3.74 -4.15 17.91
CA GLY A 53 3.50 -2.86 18.57
C GLY A 53 4.76 -1.96 18.60
N ALA A 54 5.91 -2.54 18.92
CA ALA A 54 7.19 -1.84 18.88
C ALA A 54 7.54 -1.36 17.48
N ALA A 55 7.47 -2.24 16.48
CA ALA A 55 7.82 -1.90 15.10
C ALA A 55 6.84 -0.89 14.50
N ALA A 56 5.55 -1.02 14.80
CA ALA A 56 4.49 -0.17 14.26
C ALA A 56 4.66 1.27 14.75
N HIS A 57 4.83 1.46 16.06
CA HIS A 57 5.04 2.80 16.62
C HIS A 57 6.31 3.47 16.08
N HIS A 58 7.44 2.73 16.10
CA HIS A 58 8.69 3.29 15.61
C HIS A 58 8.68 3.53 14.10
N ALA A 59 7.96 2.74 13.30
CA ALA A 59 7.77 3.00 11.87
C ALA A 59 6.95 4.27 11.64
N THR A 60 5.90 4.52 12.44
CA THR A 60 5.13 5.78 12.36
C THR A 60 6.00 6.99 12.71
N LEU A 61 6.83 6.91 13.76
CA LEU A 61 7.80 7.96 14.10
C LEU A 61 8.84 8.14 12.99
N ALA A 62 9.40 7.04 12.50
CA ALA A 62 10.41 7.04 11.43
C ALA A 62 9.87 7.69 10.15
N GLN A 63 8.61 7.46 9.80
CA GLN A 63 7.96 8.12 8.66
C GLN A 63 7.99 9.65 8.80
N ALA A 64 7.56 10.18 9.94
CA ALA A 64 7.53 11.61 10.18
C ALA A 64 8.94 12.23 10.28
N GLU A 65 9.83 11.59 11.04
CA GLU A 65 11.20 12.09 11.23
C GLU A 65 12.06 11.95 9.97
N GLY A 66 11.82 10.93 9.15
CA GLY A 66 12.42 10.81 7.82
C GLY A 66 11.93 11.95 6.90
N GLY A 67 10.64 12.26 6.92
CA GLY A 67 10.07 13.41 6.21
C GLY A 67 10.70 14.73 6.65
N ARG A 68 10.86 14.96 7.96
CA ARG A 68 11.52 16.17 8.50
C ARG A 68 12.99 16.24 8.10
N ALA A 69 13.72 15.13 8.17
CA ALA A 69 15.12 15.06 7.77
C ALA A 69 15.30 15.39 6.29
N LEU A 70 14.43 14.87 5.41
CA LEU A 70 14.39 15.24 4.00
C LEU A 70 14.05 16.72 3.81
N ARG A 71 13.02 17.23 4.48
CA ARG A 71 12.59 18.64 4.35
C ARG A 71 13.68 19.62 4.77
N ALA A 72 14.47 19.28 5.78
CA ALA A 72 15.57 20.11 6.24
C ALA A 72 16.76 20.13 5.27
N ALA A 73 17.00 19.05 4.53
CA ALA A 73 18.17 18.89 3.66
C ALA A 73 17.90 19.20 2.17
N LEU A 74 16.64 19.15 1.74
CA LEU A 74 16.23 19.31 0.34
C LEU A 74 15.80 20.75 0.02
N PRO A 75 15.90 21.18 -1.25
CA PRO A 75 15.33 22.45 -1.69
C PRO A 75 13.80 22.47 -1.51
N ALA A 76 13.22 23.65 -1.32
CA ALA A 76 11.78 23.84 -1.13
C ALA A 76 10.92 23.31 -2.30
N THR A 77 11.50 23.14 -3.48
CA THR A 77 10.83 22.57 -4.66
C THR A 77 10.68 21.05 -4.60
N ALA A 78 11.43 20.36 -3.73
CA ALA A 78 11.32 18.91 -3.58
C ALA A 78 9.97 18.52 -2.96
N GLN A 79 9.36 17.50 -3.56
CA GLN A 79 8.10 16.91 -3.13
C GLN A 79 8.39 15.68 -2.24
N ILE A 80 7.93 15.70 -1.00
CA ILE A 80 8.14 14.66 0.01
C ILE A 80 6.81 14.02 0.32
N GLY A 81 6.66 12.75 -0.03
CA GLY A 81 5.50 11.92 0.25
C GLY A 81 5.85 10.66 1.03
N THR A 82 4.86 9.81 1.23
CA THR A 82 4.98 8.45 1.76
C THR A 82 3.93 7.57 1.10
N THR A 83 4.01 6.24 1.21
CA THR A 83 3.03 5.34 0.59
C THR A 83 2.34 4.44 1.60
N PHE A 84 1.09 4.07 1.29
CA PHE A 84 0.26 3.21 2.12
C PHE A 84 -0.32 2.08 1.28
N SER A 85 0.00 0.84 1.65
CA SER A 85 -0.78 -0.34 1.24
C SER A 85 -2.15 -0.24 1.89
N CYS A 86 -3.20 -0.34 1.09
CA CYS A 86 -4.57 -0.25 1.56
C CYS A 86 -5.52 -1.06 0.67
N SER A 87 -6.65 -1.45 1.26
CA SER A 87 -7.69 -2.23 0.58
C SER A 87 -9.07 -1.70 0.92
N TYR A 88 -10.00 -1.70 -0.03
CA TYR A 88 -11.40 -1.45 0.31
C TYR A 88 -11.92 -2.63 1.13
N LEU A 89 -12.37 -2.36 2.35
CA LEU A 89 -12.84 -3.38 3.28
C LEU A 89 -14.36 -3.47 3.28
N THR A 90 -14.91 -4.67 3.04
CA THR A 90 -16.36 -4.91 3.11
C THR A 90 -16.70 -6.02 4.10
N PRO A 91 -17.84 -5.94 4.81
CA PRO A 91 -18.31 -7.06 5.63
C PRO A 91 -18.71 -8.25 4.74
N HIS A 92 -18.42 -9.47 5.20
CA HIS A 92 -18.85 -10.69 4.54
C HIS A 92 -20.39 -10.81 4.50
N ARG A 93 -21.05 -10.39 5.59
CA ARG A 93 -22.51 -10.26 5.70
C ARG A 93 -22.87 -8.80 5.99
N PRO A 94 -23.32 -8.03 4.98
CA PRO A 94 -23.61 -6.60 5.14
C PRO A 94 -24.62 -6.25 6.23
N GLU A 95 -25.58 -7.13 6.48
CA GLU A 95 -26.62 -7.01 7.50
C GLU A 95 -26.14 -7.39 8.91
N SER A 96 -24.96 -8.01 9.05
CA SER A 96 -24.45 -8.46 10.33
C SER A 96 -23.71 -7.34 11.07
N ALA A 97 -24.30 -6.88 12.18
CA ALA A 97 -23.67 -5.90 13.07
C ALA A 97 -22.27 -6.33 13.56
N ARG A 98 -22.04 -7.65 13.73
CA ARG A 98 -20.73 -8.19 14.15
C ARG A 98 -19.69 -8.09 13.03
N ASP A 99 -20.07 -8.42 11.79
CA ASP A 99 -19.16 -8.30 10.65
C ASP A 99 -18.87 -6.82 10.36
N LEU A 100 -19.87 -5.93 10.41
CA LEU A 100 -19.68 -4.48 10.29
C LEU A 100 -18.68 -3.93 11.31
N ALA A 101 -18.81 -4.31 12.59
CA ALA A 101 -17.88 -3.88 13.62
C ALA A 101 -16.48 -4.48 13.43
N ALA A 102 -16.37 -5.71 12.93
CA ALA A 102 -15.09 -6.34 12.59
C ALA A 102 -14.41 -5.63 11.41
N THR A 103 -15.18 -5.24 10.40
CA THR A 103 -14.70 -4.45 9.26
C THR A 103 -14.15 -3.10 9.72
N ARG A 104 -14.85 -2.37 10.60
CA ARG A 104 -14.34 -1.10 11.15
C ARG A 104 -13.02 -1.25 11.91
N ARG A 105 -12.90 -2.29 12.75
CA ARG A 105 -11.63 -2.60 13.43
C ARG A 105 -10.51 -2.97 12.47
N ALA A 106 -10.83 -3.74 11.43
CA ALA A 106 -9.85 -4.11 10.42
C ALA A 106 -9.40 -2.91 9.59
N ASP A 107 -10.31 -1.99 9.24
CA ASP A 107 -9.99 -0.73 8.53
C ASP A 107 -9.14 0.21 9.39
N ALA A 108 -9.47 0.36 10.68
CA ALA A 108 -8.67 1.09 11.65
C ALA A 108 -7.21 0.61 11.69
N VAL A 109 -7.00 -0.72 11.64
CA VAL A 109 -5.65 -1.28 11.60
C VAL A 109 -5.03 -1.17 10.22
N LEU A 110 -5.64 -1.74 9.18
CA LEU A 110 -4.99 -1.92 7.88
C LEU A 110 -4.82 -0.62 7.10
N ASN A 111 -5.81 0.28 7.13
CA ASN A 111 -5.83 1.47 6.27
C ASN A 111 -5.48 2.75 7.04
N ARG A 112 -5.97 2.90 8.27
CA ARG A 112 -5.94 4.19 9.00
C ARG A 112 -4.75 4.34 9.93
N PHE A 113 -4.20 3.23 10.43
CA PHE A 113 -3.16 3.21 11.47
C PHE A 113 -1.94 4.09 11.15
N PHE A 114 -1.47 4.09 9.89
CA PHE A 114 -0.31 4.87 9.47
C PHE A 114 -0.67 6.21 8.82
N VAL A 115 -1.95 6.45 8.54
CA VAL A 115 -2.44 7.69 7.88
C VAL A 115 -2.81 8.73 8.94
N GLU A 116 -3.69 8.38 9.88
CA GLU A 116 -4.22 9.32 10.87
C GLU A 116 -3.14 10.02 11.73
N PRO A 117 -2.07 9.34 12.17
CA PRO A 117 -1.01 10.01 12.90
C PRO A 117 -0.29 11.11 12.09
N THR A 118 -0.21 10.97 10.76
CA THR A 118 0.43 11.98 9.90
C THR A 118 -0.33 13.29 9.87
N LEU A 119 -1.64 13.24 10.10
CA LEU A 119 -2.53 14.39 10.21
C LEU A 119 -2.57 14.98 11.63
N GLY A 120 -1.96 14.31 12.61
CA GLY A 120 -2.06 14.67 14.03
C GLY A 120 -3.35 14.22 14.71
N LEU A 121 -4.12 13.31 14.09
CA LEU A 121 -5.32 12.72 14.70
C LEU A 121 -4.99 11.64 15.75
N GLY A 122 -3.72 11.25 15.84
CA GLY A 122 -3.29 10.12 16.66
C GLY A 122 -3.64 8.78 16.01
N TYR A 123 -3.62 7.72 16.82
CA TYR A 123 -3.99 6.37 16.36
C TYR A 123 -5.52 6.17 16.41
N PRO A 124 -6.10 5.34 15.51
CA PRO A 124 -7.55 5.06 15.41
C PRO A 124 -8.08 4.20 16.57
N THR A 125 -7.99 4.73 17.77
CA THR A 125 -8.27 4.04 19.03
C THR A 125 -9.76 4.03 19.39
N GLU A 126 -10.59 4.83 18.72
CA GLU A 126 -12.04 4.78 18.86
C GLU A 126 -12.59 3.45 18.29
N ASP A 127 -12.24 3.14 17.05
CA ASP A 127 -12.64 1.89 16.41
C ASP A 127 -11.83 0.69 16.90
N MET A 128 -10.55 0.89 17.28
CA MET A 128 -9.69 -0.16 17.80
C MET A 128 -9.05 0.21 19.16
N PRO A 129 -9.81 0.17 20.28
CA PRO A 129 -9.33 0.58 21.60
C PRO A 129 -8.09 -0.17 22.11
N ALA A 130 -7.91 -1.42 21.68
CA ALA A 130 -6.75 -2.23 22.05
C ALA A 130 -5.41 -1.66 21.55
N LEU A 131 -5.42 -0.74 20.57
CA LEU A 131 -4.22 -0.02 20.15
C LEU A 131 -3.59 0.79 21.31
N ARG A 132 -4.40 1.34 22.23
CA ARG A 132 -3.87 2.05 23.40
C ARG A 132 -2.96 1.15 24.22
N TRP A 133 -3.44 -0.04 24.57
CA TRP A 133 -2.67 -1.00 25.34
C TRP A 133 -1.45 -1.52 24.57
N LEU A 134 -1.62 -1.81 23.27
CA LEU A 134 -0.57 -2.34 22.41
C LEU A 134 0.62 -1.37 22.28
N LEU A 135 0.34 -0.07 22.22
CA LEU A 135 1.33 0.98 21.96
C LEU A 135 1.85 1.63 23.24
N ALA A 136 1.12 1.54 24.37
CA ALA A 136 1.46 2.21 25.64
C ALA A 136 2.89 1.95 26.14
N ARG A 137 3.49 0.79 25.84
CA ARG A 137 4.86 0.47 26.25
C ARG A 137 5.92 1.16 25.37
N TYR A 138 5.56 1.56 24.17
CA TYR A 138 6.51 2.02 23.14
C TYR A 138 6.40 3.51 22.87
N GLN A 139 5.19 4.06 23.00
CA GLN A 139 4.90 5.48 22.84
C GLN A 139 5.40 6.26 24.06
N GLN A 140 6.34 7.19 23.82
CA GLN A 140 6.88 8.06 24.86
C GLN A 140 6.12 9.39 24.90
N PRO A 141 6.12 10.09 26.05
CA PRO A 141 5.55 11.42 26.13
C PRO A 141 6.12 12.37 25.05
N GLY A 142 5.23 12.98 24.27
CA GLY A 142 5.59 13.90 23.20
C GLY A 142 5.71 13.25 21.82
N ASP A 143 5.68 11.92 21.73
CA ASP A 143 5.64 11.25 20.44
C ASP A 143 4.37 11.60 19.66
N GLU A 144 3.23 11.82 20.32
CA GLU A 144 1.96 12.19 19.66
C GLU A 144 2.13 13.39 18.71
N ALA A 145 2.86 14.42 19.16
CA ALA A 145 3.15 15.60 18.36
C ALA A 145 4.16 15.30 17.24
N ARG A 146 5.08 14.37 17.47
CA ARG A 146 6.13 13.98 16.52
C ARG A 146 5.64 13.04 15.42
N LEU A 147 4.47 12.42 15.57
CA LEU A 147 3.89 11.59 14.51
C LEU A 147 3.36 12.42 13.32
N LYS A 148 3.02 13.69 13.56
CA LYS A 148 2.47 14.57 12.53
C LYS A 148 3.56 15.05 11.56
N PHE A 149 3.36 14.87 10.27
CA PHE A 149 4.20 15.49 9.24
C PHE A 149 3.34 15.81 8.01
N ASP A 150 3.44 17.05 7.52
CA ASP A 150 2.69 17.53 6.37
C ASP A 150 3.40 17.08 5.08
N PHE A 151 2.97 15.92 4.56
CA PHE A 151 3.45 15.39 3.28
C PHE A 151 2.90 16.19 2.09
N ASP A 152 3.70 16.35 1.04
CA ASP A 152 3.28 17.02 -0.20
C ASP A 152 2.35 16.14 -1.05
N PHE A 153 2.38 14.82 -0.86
CA PHE A 153 1.48 13.85 -1.47
C PHE A 153 1.40 12.55 -0.67
N TRP A 154 0.31 11.81 -0.84
CA TRP A 154 0.21 10.42 -0.38
C TRP A 154 0.19 9.44 -1.55
N GLY A 155 1.04 8.42 -1.44
CA GLY A 155 1.01 7.25 -2.29
C GLY A 155 -0.05 6.27 -1.82
N VAL A 156 -0.96 5.90 -2.72
CA VAL A 156 -1.97 4.86 -2.51
C VAL A 156 -1.50 3.63 -3.26
N GLN A 157 -1.38 2.51 -2.53
CA GLN A 157 -1.04 1.21 -3.08
C GLN A 157 -2.21 0.27 -2.85
N ASN A 158 -2.86 -0.11 -3.94
CA ASN A 158 -4.11 -0.88 -3.88
C ASN A 158 -4.16 -1.90 -5.02
N TYR A 159 -4.39 -3.15 -4.62
CA TYR A 159 -4.39 -4.30 -5.51
C TYR A 159 -5.74 -5.01 -5.54
N THR A 160 -6.42 -5.07 -4.38
CA THR A 160 -7.63 -5.88 -4.20
C THR A 160 -8.55 -5.26 -3.15
N ARG A 161 -9.75 -5.82 -2.99
CA ARG A 161 -10.60 -5.57 -1.83
C ARG A 161 -10.42 -6.68 -0.81
N GLU A 162 -10.71 -6.37 0.45
CA GLU A 162 -10.70 -7.34 1.53
C GLU A 162 -12.09 -7.56 2.10
N VAL A 163 -12.51 -8.82 2.21
CA VAL A 163 -13.81 -9.19 2.76
C VAL A 163 -13.63 -9.70 4.18
N VAL A 164 -14.25 -9.02 5.14
CA VAL A 164 -14.03 -9.22 6.58
C VAL A 164 -15.23 -9.91 7.20
N ARG A 165 -14.98 -10.95 7.99
CA ARG A 165 -15.99 -11.57 8.86
C ARG A 165 -15.58 -11.46 10.33
N PHE A 166 -16.56 -11.39 11.22
CA PHE A 166 -16.30 -11.52 12.64
C PHE A 166 -15.67 -12.87 12.97
N SER A 167 -14.69 -12.87 13.87
CA SER A 167 -14.09 -14.09 14.42
C SER A 167 -13.82 -13.93 15.91
N PRO A 168 -14.46 -14.73 16.79
CA PRO A 168 -14.21 -14.64 18.23
C PRO A 168 -12.82 -15.17 18.62
N TRP A 169 -12.18 -15.95 17.74
CA TRP A 169 -10.91 -16.63 17.99
C TRP A 169 -9.66 -15.77 17.74
N LEU A 170 -9.83 -14.56 17.21
CA LEU A 170 -8.73 -13.65 16.86
C LEU A 170 -8.81 -12.32 17.63
N PRO A 171 -8.81 -12.33 18.98
CA PRO A 171 -8.69 -11.09 19.74
C PRO A 171 -7.31 -10.43 19.53
N PRO A 172 -7.20 -9.10 19.69
CA PRO A 172 -8.27 -8.15 19.99
C PRO A 172 -9.02 -7.63 18.74
N GLN A 173 -8.63 -8.05 17.53
CA GLN A 173 -9.24 -7.52 16.30
C GLN A 173 -10.64 -8.10 16.04
N TRP A 174 -10.88 -9.33 16.50
CA TRP A 174 -12.09 -10.12 16.29
C TRP A 174 -12.57 -10.16 14.84
N ALA A 175 -11.61 -10.17 13.92
CA ALA A 175 -11.83 -10.10 12.48
C ALA A 175 -11.02 -11.20 11.80
N ARG A 176 -11.56 -11.74 10.71
CA ARG A 176 -10.84 -12.63 9.79
C ARG A 176 -11.16 -12.23 8.37
N LEU A 177 -10.14 -12.24 7.51
CA LEU A 177 -10.34 -12.11 6.07
C LEU A 177 -10.99 -13.38 5.50
N VAL A 178 -11.80 -13.21 4.48
CA VAL A 178 -12.44 -14.29 3.72
C VAL A 178 -11.81 -14.32 2.32
N PRO A 179 -10.88 -15.25 2.05
CA PRO A 179 -10.12 -15.31 0.81
C PRO A 179 -11.00 -15.33 -0.45
N ALA A 180 -10.48 -14.80 -1.55
CA ALA A 180 -11.20 -14.71 -2.82
C ALA A 180 -11.66 -16.09 -3.31
N ARG A 181 -10.79 -17.11 -3.30
CA ARG A 181 -11.15 -18.50 -3.63
C ARG A 181 -12.31 -19.05 -2.80
N GLN A 182 -12.38 -18.75 -1.49
CA GLN A 182 -13.49 -19.22 -0.63
C GLN A 182 -14.82 -18.55 -0.99
N ARG A 183 -14.77 -17.37 -1.61
CA ARG A 183 -15.95 -16.63 -2.08
C ARG A 183 -16.35 -16.98 -3.52
N GLY A 184 -15.55 -17.78 -4.24
CA GLY A 184 -15.83 -18.17 -5.62
C GLY A 184 -15.78 -17.00 -6.61
N VAL A 185 -15.03 -15.95 -6.30
CA VAL A 185 -14.87 -14.77 -7.17
C VAL A 185 -13.58 -14.87 -8.01
N PRO A 186 -13.49 -14.18 -9.17
CA PRO A 186 -12.26 -14.13 -9.94
C PRO A 186 -11.08 -13.65 -9.08
N CYS A 187 -9.95 -14.37 -9.18
CA CYS A 187 -8.75 -14.06 -8.41
C CYS A 187 -7.48 -14.19 -9.26
N THR A 188 -6.45 -13.49 -8.82
CA THR A 188 -5.08 -13.51 -9.36
C THR A 188 -4.32 -14.75 -8.90
N ASP A 189 -3.09 -14.93 -9.38
CA ASP A 189 -2.18 -15.98 -8.88
C ASP A 189 -1.82 -15.80 -7.40
N MET A 190 -2.04 -14.60 -6.85
CA MET A 190 -1.88 -14.29 -5.42
C MET A 190 -3.10 -14.67 -4.57
N ASP A 191 -4.15 -15.27 -5.15
CA ASP A 191 -5.46 -15.46 -4.50
C ASP A 191 -6.11 -14.13 -4.06
N TRP A 192 -5.71 -13.02 -4.71
CA TRP A 192 -6.35 -11.72 -4.51
C TRP A 192 -7.50 -11.58 -5.47
N GLU A 193 -8.63 -11.07 -4.99
CA GLU A 193 -9.78 -10.82 -5.84
C GLU A 193 -9.46 -9.77 -6.90
N VAL A 194 -9.89 -10.03 -8.13
CA VAL A 194 -9.86 -9.04 -9.21
C VAL A 194 -11.00 -8.04 -8.99
N TYR A 195 -10.73 -6.95 -8.27
CA TYR A 195 -11.71 -5.92 -7.92
C TYR A 195 -11.15 -4.49 -8.07
N PRO A 196 -11.01 -3.99 -9.32
CA PRO A 196 -10.44 -2.66 -9.60
C PRO A 196 -11.16 -1.50 -8.90
N GLU A 197 -12.45 -1.65 -8.61
CA GLU A 197 -13.27 -0.67 -7.87
C GLU A 197 -12.72 -0.37 -6.46
N SER A 198 -11.90 -1.27 -5.90
CA SER A 198 -11.19 -1.04 -4.63
C SER A 198 -10.42 0.28 -4.66
N ILE A 199 -9.76 0.59 -5.79
CA ILE A 199 -8.98 1.83 -5.98
C ILE A 199 -9.87 3.06 -5.83
N TYR A 200 -11.03 3.07 -6.48
CA TYR A 200 -11.97 4.19 -6.39
C TYR A 200 -12.40 4.42 -4.94
N HIS A 201 -12.76 3.36 -4.22
CA HIS A 201 -13.17 3.48 -2.82
C HIS A 201 -12.04 3.98 -1.91
N MET A 202 -10.81 3.48 -2.10
CA MET A 202 -9.67 3.93 -1.29
C MET A 202 -9.29 5.38 -1.57
N LEU A 203 -9.32 5.81 -2.84
CA LEU A 203 -9.12 7.21 -3.20
C LEU A 203 -10.15 8.13 -2.53
N LYS A 204 -11.43 7.75 -2.53
CA LYS A 204 -12.49 8.51 -1.84
C LYS A 204 -12.29 8.53 -0.32
N GLN A 205 -11.89 7.41 0.27
CA GLN A 205 -11.63 7.34 1.72
C GLN A 205 -10.46 8.23 2.13
N PHE A 206 -9.35 8.20 1.40
CA PHE A 206 -8.17 8.99 1.73
C PHE A 206 -8.41 10.49 1.50
N ALA A 207 -9.08 10.85 0.42
CA ALA A 207 -9.42 12.23 0.12
C ALA A 207 -10.51 12.83 1.03
N ALA A 208 -11.20 12.01 1.83
CA ALA A 208 -12.19 12.48 2.79
C ALA A 208 -11.58 13.06 4.08
N TYR A 209 -10.29 12.83 4.33
CA TYR A 209 -9.62 13.46 5.46
C TYR A 209 -9.45 14.96 5.23
N GLU A 210 -9.77 15.75 6.25
CA GLU A 210 -9.45 17.19 6.25
C GLU A 210 -7.93 17.38 6.19
N GLY A 211 -7.46 18.20 5.24
CA GLY A 211 -6.04 18.41 5.01
C GLY A 211 -5.31 17.27 4.29
N ALA A 212 -6.04 16.29 3.71
CA ALA A 212 -5.41 15.27 2.87
C ALA A 212 -4.63 15.91 1.70
N PRO A 213 -3.35 15.54 1.51
CA PRO A 213 -2.60 16.02 0.36
C PRO A 213 -3.05 15.31 -0.93
N PRO A 214 -2.58 15.79 -2.09
CA PRO A 214 -2.82 15.11 -3.36
C PRO A 214 -2.42 13.63 -3.34
N LEU A 215 -3.18 12.81 -4.06
CA LEU A 215 -2.99 11.36 -4.11
C LEU A 215 -2.25 10.95 -5.39
N VAL A 216 -1.42 9.92 -5.28
CA VAL A 216 -0.78 9.25 -6.42
C VAL A 216 -0.98 7.75 -6.24
N ILE A 217 -1.47 7.04 -7.26
CA ILE A 217 -1.41 5.58 -7.22
C ILE A 217 0.05 5.19 -7.42
N THR A 218 0.76 4.90 -6.34
CA THR A 218 2.20 4.59 -6.38
C THR A 218 2.48 3.14 -6.73
N GLU A 219 1.49 2.26 -6.50
CA GLU A 219 1.53 0.88 -6.98
C GLU A 219 0.10 0.37 -7.20
N SER A 220 -0.12 -0.29 -8.34
CA SER A 220 -1.28 -1.12 -8.58
C SER A 220 -1.00 -2.04 -9.77
N GLY A 221 -1.44 -3.29 -9.67
CA GLY A 221 -1.18 -4.32 -10.67
C GLY A 221 -1.87 -5.63 -10.32
N ALA A 222 -1.64 -6.65 -11.12
CA ALA A 222 -2.19 -7.98 -10.87
C ALA A 222 -1.26 -9.06 -11.42
N ALA A 223 -1.00 -10.11 -10.64
CA ALA A 223 -0.30 -11.29 -11.13
C ALA A 223 -1.27 -12.26 -11.80
N PHE A 224 -0.99 -12.62 -13.04
CA PHE A 224 -1.69 -13.66 -13.78
C PHE A 224 -0.68 -14.60 -14.43
N PRO A 225 -1.09 -15.82 -14.80
CA PRO A 225 -0.23 -16.74 -15.50
C PRO A 225 0.19 -16.14 -16.85
N ASP A 226 1.49 -15.97 -17.04
CA ASP A 226 2.06 -15.53 -18.30
C ASP A 226 2.58 -16.74 -19.08
N THR A 227 2.32 -16.79 -20.38
CA THR A 227 2.91 -17.80 -21.28
C THR A 227 3.72 -17.12 -22.35
N TYR A 228 4.99 -17.47 -22.48
CA TYR A 228 5.82 -17.02 -23.59
C TYR A 228 5.49 -17.83 -24.86
N GLN A 229 5.11 -17.14 -25.93
CA GLN A 229 4.70 -17.72 -27.20
C GLN A 229 5.33 -16.92 -28.34
N ALA A 230 6.25 -17.55 -29.08
CA ALA A 230 6.85 -16.99 -30.31
C ALA A 230 7.34 -15.53 -30.19
N GLY A 231 8.09 -15.19 -29.14
CA GLY A 231 8.61 -13.83 -28.93
C GLY A 231 7.63 -12.85 -28.30
N ARG A 232 6.45 -13.31 -27.88
CA ARG A 232 5.41 -12.52 -27.22
C ARG A 232 4.95 -13.15 -25.93
N VAL A 233 4.31 -12.34 -25.10
CA VAL A 233 3.63 -12.75 -23.87
C VAL A 233 2.24 -12.12 -23.91
N PRO A 234 1.21 -12.85 -24.39
CA PRO A 234 -0.16 -12.36 -24.44
C PRO A 234 -0.80 -12.44 -23.05
N ASP A 235 -0.85 -11.32 -22.34
CA ASP A 235 -1.34 -11.20 -20.96
C ASP A 235 -2.61 -10.33 -20.89
N HIS A 236 -3.63 -10.71 -21.65
CA HIS A 236 -4.89 -9.96 -21.78
C HIS A 236 -5.59 -9.69 -20.45
N ALA A 237 -5.51 -10.60 -19.49
CA ALA A 237 -6.10 -10.41 -18.15
C ALA A 237 -5.43 -9.27 -17.38
N ARG A 238 -4.09 -9.16 -17.46
CA ARG A 238 -3.32 -8.06 -16.85
C ARG A 238 -3.66 -6.74 -17.49
N ARG A 239 -3.73 -6.70 -18.82
CA ARG A 239 -4.17 -5.53 -19.57
C ARG A 239 -5.57 -5.08 -19.13
N ALA A 240 -6.54 -6.00 -19.10
CA ALA A 240 -7.91 -5.68 -18.69
C ALA A 240 -8.00 -5.15 -17.26
N TYR A 241 -7.21 -5.70 -16.33
CA TYR A 241 -7.10 -5.18 -14.96
C TYR A 241 -6.59 -3.74 -14.96
N LEU A 242 -5.49 -3.45 -15.67
CA LEU A 242 -4.90 -2.11 -15.71
C LEU A 242 -5.84 -1.08 -16.36
N GLU A 243 -6.51 -1.43 -17.46
CA GLU A 243 -7.54 -0.60 -18.10
C GLU A 243 -8.64 -0.24 -17.09
N ALA A 244 -9.17 -1.23 -16.37
CA ALA A 244 -10.21 -1.03 -15.38
C ALA A 244 -9.72 -0.19 -14.19
N ALA A 245 -8.53 -0.48 -13.66
CA ALA A 245 -7.92 0.23 -12.53
C ALA A 245 -7.72 1.72 -12.85
N ILE A 246 -7.14 2.03 -14.00
CA ILE A 246 -6.95 3.41 -14.46
C ILE A 246 -8.31 4.09 -14.70
N GLY A 247 -9.31 3.34 -15.20
CA GLY A 247 -10.68 3.83 -15.31
C GLY A 247 -11.29 4.26 -13.97
N GLN A 248 -11.04 3.51 -12.89
CA GLN A 248 -11.49 3.85 -11.54
C GLN A 248 -10.79 5.09 -10.97
N VAL A 249 -9.50 5.27 -11.29
CA VAL A 249 -8.77 6.50 -10.96
C VAL A 249 -9.36 7.71 -11.69
N LEU A 250 -9.61 7.57 -13.00
CA LEU A 250 -10.23 8.62 -13.80
C LEU A 250 -11.63 8.98 -13.27
N ARG A 251 -12.41 7.99 -12.85
CA ARG A 251 -13.71 8.22 -12.20
C ARG A 251 -13.55 9.05 -10.94
N ALA A 252 -12.69 8.65 -9.99
CA ALA A 252 -12.47 9.39 -8.76
C ALA A 252 -12.00 10.85 -9.05
N LYS A 253 -11.11 11.02 -10.03
CA LYS A 253 -10.63 12.33 -10.46
C LYS A 253 -11.75 13.21 -11.04
N ARG A 254 -12.64 12.65 -11.85
CA ARG A 254 -13.82 13.36 -12.40
C ARG A 254 -14.81 13.77 -11.31
N GLU A 255 -14.84 13.03 -10.20
CA GLU A 255 -15.65 13.35 -9.01
C GLU A 255 -14.92 14.26 -8.00
N GLY A 256 -13.82 14.90 -8.39
CA GLY A 256 -13.16 15.94 -7.61
C GLY A 256 -12.02 15.47 -6.70
N VAL A 257 -11.63 14.19 -6.73
CA VAL A 257 -10.45 13.73 -5.99
C VAL A 257 -9.17 14.21 -6.69
N ASP A 258 -8.27 14.88 -5.96
CA ASP A 258 -6.96 15.32 -6.50
C ASP A 258 -6.00 14.14 -6.65
N VAL A 259 -6.13 13.39 -7.75
CA VAL A 259 -5.22 12.30 -8.12
C VAL A 259 -4.31 12.73 -9.26
N ARG A 260 -2.99 12.61 -9.05
CA ARG A 260 -1.96 13.19 -9.93
C ARG A 260 -1.13 12.18 -10.71
N GLY A 261 -1.23 10.88 -10.42
CA GLY A 261 -0.49 9.87 -11.17
C GLY A 261 -0.92 8.45 -10.91
N PHE A 262 -0.44 7.55 -11.76
CA PHE A 262 -0.59 6.10 -11.66
C PHE A 262 0.70 5.41 -12.08
N LEU A 263 1.27 4.61 -11.18
CA LEU A 263 2.45 3.79 -11.40
C LEU A 263 2.03 2.32 -11.41
N ALA A 264 2.14 1.67 -12.57
CA ALA A 264 1.85 0.25 -12.70
C ALA A 264 2.90 -0.57 -11.94
N TRP A 265 2.45 -1.41 -11.01
CA TRP A 265 3.27 -2.45 -10.42
C TRP A 265 3.22 -3.69 -11.32
N SER A 266 4.28 -4.06 -12.01
CA SER A 266 5.64 -3.49 -11.96
C SER A 266 6.20 -3.27 -13.37
N LEU A 267 7.35 -2.59 -13.46
CA LEU A 267 8.03 -2.46 -14.75
C LEU A 267 8.44 -3.83 -15.30
N THR A 268 9.05 -4.67 -14.46
CA THR A 268 9.52 -6.00 -14.84
C THR A 268 9.04 -7.06 -13.87
N ASP A 269 8.91 -8.30 -14.34
CA ASP A 269 8.87 -9.46 -13.47
C ASP A 269 10.05 -9.41 -12.49
N ASN A 270 9.79 -9.76 -11.23
CA ASN A 270 10.76 -9.61 -10.16
C ASN A 270 10.51 -10.66 -9.06
N PHE A 271 11.30 -10.58 -7.99
CA PHE A 271 11.15 -11.43 -6.82
C PHE A 271 9.98 -10.93 -5.96
N GLU A 272 8.85 -11.63 -6.00
CA GLU A 272 7.63 -11.31 -5.27
C GLU A 272 7.70 -11.85 -3.83
N TRP A 273 8.68 -11.35 -3.08
CA TRP A 273 8.82 -11.58 -1.64
C TRP A 273 8.74 -13.07 -1.25
N ALA A 274 7.85 -13.42 -0.33
CA ALA A 274 7.65 -14.79 0.15
C ALA A 274 7.11 -15.74 -0.93
N ALA A 275 6.53 -15.23 -2.02
CA ALA A 275 6.03 -16.03 -3.13
C ALA A 275 7.11 -16.33 -4.19
N GLY A 276 8.30 -15.73 -4.05
CA GLY A 276 9.43 -15.94 -4.94
C GLY A 276 9.16 -15.45 -6.37
N TYR A 277 9.61 -16.21 -7.35
CA TYR A 277 9.52 -15.83 -8.77
C TYR A 277 8.28 -16.37 -9.49
N GLY A 278 7.36 -17.01 -8.77
CA GLY A 278 6.16 -17.61 -9.34
C GLY A 278 5.18 -16.55 -9.85
N PRO A 279 4.63 -15.70 -8.96
CA PRO A 279 3.78 -14.59 -9.37
C PRO A 279 4.57 -13.58 -10.19
N ARG A 280 3.97 -13.11 -11.29
CA ARG A 280 4.59 -12.15 -12.20
C ARG A 280 3.70 -10.92 -12.32
N PHE A 281 4.19 -9.77 -11.87
CA PHE A 281 3.48 -8.47 -11.95
C PHE A 281 3.89 -7.61 -13.16
N GLY A 282 5.05 -7.89 -13.77
CA GLY A 282 5.69 -6.98 -14.71
C GLY A 282 4.91 -6.69 -15.98
N LEU A 283 5.06 -5.48 -16.51
CA LEU A 283 4.77 -5.15 -17.91
C LEU A 283 5.81 -5.74 -18.88
N ILE A 284 6.99 -6.07 -18.36
CA ILE A 284 8.09 -6.71 -19.07
C ILE A 284 8.34 -8.08 -18.44
N HIS A 285 8.20 -9.12 -19.25
CA HIS A 285 8.58 -10.48 -18.89
C HIS A 285 10.10 -10.59 -18.75
N ILE A 286 10.56 -11.31 -17.72
CA ILE A 286 11.95 -11.71 -17.56
C ILE A 286 12.05 -13.23 -17.60
N ASP A 287 12.84 -13.74 -18.54
CA ASP A 287 13.43 -15.07 -18.45
C ASP A 287 14.52 -15.03 -17.37
N TYR A 288 14.32 -15.76 -16.27
CA TYR A 288 15.23 -15.69 -15.13
C TYR A 288 16.57 -16.40 -15.37
N ASP A 289 16.61 -17.37 -16.28
CA ASP A 289 17.85 -18.10 -16.61
C ASP A 289 18.73 -17.27 -17.54
N THR A 290 18.13 -16.68 -18.57
CA THR A 290 18.88 -15.95 -19.61
C THR A 290 18.93 -14.44 -19.39
N GLN A 291 18.11 -13.92 -18.47
CA GLN A 291 17.90 -12.49 -18.26
C GLN A 291 17.34 -11.77 -19.49
N GLN A 292 16.77 -12.50 -20.46
CA GLN A 292 16.12 -11.88 -21.61
C GLN A 292 14.84 -11.14 -21.17
N ARG A 293 14.66 -9.91 -21.68
CA ARG A 293 13.49 -9.07 -21.41
C ARG A 293 12.56 -9.09 -22.62
N THR A 294 11.27 -9.31 -22.40
CA THR A 294 10.24 -9.26 -23.44
C THR A 294 9.08 -8.38 -22.99
N LEU A 295 8.83 -7.29 -23.71
CA LEU A 295 7.68 -6.44 -23.43
C LEU A 295 6.38 -7.22 -23.69
N LYS A 296 5.54 -7.37 -22.65
CA LYS A 296 4.26 -8.08 -22.72
C LYS A 296 3.23 -7.27 -23.50
N ASP A 297 2.13 -7.88 -23.88
CA ASP A 297 1.06 -7.18 -24.61
C ASP A 297 0.43 -6.07 -23.74
N SER A 298 0.33 -6.26 -22.42
CA SER A 298 -0.03 -5.21 -21.46
C SER A 298 0.96 -4.04 -21.46
N GLY A 299 2.26 -4.31 -21.52
CA GLY A 299 3.30 -3.28 -21.59
C GLY A 299 3.26 -2.48 -22.90
N ARG A 300 2.99 -3.16 -24.02
CA ARG A 300 2.78 -2.52 -25.34
C ARG A 300 1.54 -1.63 -25.32
N TRP A 301 0.44 -2.13 -24.76
CA TRP A 301 -0.77 -1.34 -24.59
C TRP A 301 -0.52 -0.12 -23.69
N TYR A 302 0.17 -0.28 -22.56
CA TYR A 302 0.46 0.82 -21.64
C TYR A 302 1.31 1.92 -22.32
N GLN A 303 2.26 1.53 -23.18
CA GLN A 303 3.02 2.46 -24.02
C GLN A 303 2.11 3.24 -24.98
N GLN A 304 1.18 2.58 -25.66
CA GLN A 304 0.22 3.21 -26.58
C GLN A 304 -0.69 4.19 -25.83
N PHE A 305 -1.24 3.75 -24.70
CA PHE A 305 -2.07 4.57 -23.81
C PHE A 305 -1.37 5.87 -23.39
N LEU A 306 -0.10 5.78 -22.94
CA LEU A 306 0.68 6.95 -22.53
C LEU A 306 1.00 7.92 -23.68
N THR A 307 1.05 7.43 -24.92
CA THR A 307 1.36 8.24 -26.11
C THR A 307 0.10 8.78 -26.81
N GLY A 308 -1.09 8.50 -26.27
CA GLY A 308 -2.35 8.94 -26.86
C GLY A 308 -2.74 8.19 -28.14
N HIS A 309 -2.11 7.04 -28.40
CA HIS A 309 -2.52 6.13 -29.46
C HIS A 309 -3.55 5.14 -28.90
N PRO A 310 -4.68 4.92 -29.59
CA PRO A 310 -5.74 4.01 -29.14
C PRO A 310 -5.27 2.56 -29.03
#